data_AF-A0A3S4QFJ1-F1
#
_entry.id   AF-A0A3S4QFJ1-F1
#
_cell.length_a   1.000
_cell.length_b   1.000
_cell.length_c   1.000
_cell.angle_alpha   90.00
_cell.angle_beta   90.00
_cell.angle_gamma   90.00
#
_symmetry.space_group_name_H-M   'P 1'
#
loop_
_entity.id
_entity.type
_entity.pdbx_description
1 polymer ?
#
loop_
_entity_poly.entity_id
_entity_poly.type
_entity_poly.pdbx_seq_one_letter_code
_entity_poly.pdbx_strand_id
1 'polypeptide(L)'
;MVLKILCLHGYRQNANSFRQKTGGFRKMLKNHAEFVFIDAPHSVPIGDQNPEGCDEFKSWWFSEQDPNAFYSKKHSSICIGFEESLKGPFDGLLGFSQGGAMVALIAALIQQQKFDHKFKFTILFAAFQSENTAHEKLYTQAIEIPTLFVIGQSDTVIPKELSEKLVSCFPYAEIIYHIGGHCVPSSSSNKKQFIDFLNKFIN
;
A
#
# COMPACT_ATOMS: atom_id res chain seq x y z
N MET A 1 -23.41 3.58 -5.86
CA MET A 1 -22.71 2.27 -5.83
C MET A 1 -21.64 2.27 -4.74
N VAL A 2 -21.12 1.11 -4.31
CA VAL A 2 -20.00 1.02 -3.34
C VAL A 2 -18.75 0.59 -4.11
N LEU A 3 -17.63 1.28 -3.92
CA LEU A 3 -16.35 0.97 -4.57
C LEU A 3 -15.73 -0.29 -3.99
N LYS A 4 -15.17 -1.18 -4.81
CA LYS A 4 -14.38 -2.33 -4.34
C LYS A 4 -12.89 -2.01 -4.37
N ILE A 5 -12.25 -2.07 -3.21
CA ILE A 5 -10.85 -1.70 -3.03
C ILE A 5 -10.04 -2.92 -2.58
N LEU A 6 -9.00 -3.27 -3.32
CA LEU A 6 -8.06 -4.33 -2.96
C LEU A 6 -7.00 -3.78 -1.99
N CYS A 7 -6.75 -4.48 -0.89
CA CYS A 7 -5.91 -4.03 0.22
C CYS A 7 -4.64 -4.87 0.38
N LEU A 8 -3.49 -4.22 0.23
CA LEU A 8 -2.16 -4.79 0.37
C LEU A 8 -1.54 -4.40 1.73
N HIS A 9 -1.23 -5.41 2.54
CA HIS A 9 -0.71 -5.23 3.90
C HIS A 9 0.78 -4.84 3.94
N GLY A 10 1.28 -4.41 5.10
CA GLY A 10 2.70 -4.12 5.30
C GLY A 10 3.57 -5.36 5.50
N TYR A 11 4.88 -5.20 5.54
CA TYR A 11 5.82 -6.29 5.82
C TYR A 11 5.56 -6.91 7.21
N ARG A 12 5.71 -8.24 7.33
CA ARG A 12 5.38 -9.01 8.55
C ARG A 12 3.95 -8.77 9.03
N GLN A 13 3.04 -8.69 8.07
CA GLN A 13 1.59 -8.72 8.30
C GLN A 13 0.99 -9.79 7.38
N ASN A 14 -0.33 -9.92 7.43
CA ASN A 14 -1.13 -10.77 6.56
C ASN A 14 -2.53 -10.12 6.41
N ALA A 15 -3.38 -10.69 5.57
CA ALA A 15 -4.73 -10.19 5.28
C ALA A 15 -5.55 -9.98 6.55
N ASN A 16 -5.52 -10.95 7.47
CA ASN A 16 -6.30 -10.92 8.70
C ASN A 16 -5.83 -9.81 9.66
N SER A 17 -4.54 -9.75 9.96
CA SER A 17 -3.97 -8.73 10.86
C SER A 17 -4.14 -7.32 10.29
N PHE A 18 -4.02 -7.15 8.97
CA PHE A 18 -4.26 -5.85 8.33
C PHE A 18 -5.73 -5.45 8.39
N ARG A 19 -6.65 -6.39 8.16
CA ARG A 19 -8.11 -6.17 8.31
C ARG A 19 -8.51 -5.77 9.73
N GLN A 20 -7.86 -6.33 10.74
CA GLN A 20 -8.07 -6.00 12.15
C GLN A 20 -7.55 -4.58 12.46
N LYS A 21 -6.30 -4.28 12.08
CA LYS A 21 -5.67 -2.96 12.30
C LYS A 21 -6.39 -1.80 11.59
N THR A 22 -7.11 -2.09 10.50
CA THR A 22 -7.88 -1.10 9.73
C THR A 22 -9.36 -1.02 10.12
N GLY A 23 -9.80 -1.69 11.19
CA GLY A 23 -11.22 -1.75 11.57
C GLY A 23 -11.92 -0.39 11.69
N GLY A 24 -11.26 0.58 12.34
CA GLY A 24 -11.78 1.95 12.48
C GLY A 24 -11.91 2.68 11.13
N PHE A 25 -10.88 2.59 10.30
CA PHE A 25 -10.87 3.16 8.93
C PHE A 25 -11.97 2.56 8.06
N ARG A 26 -12.14 1.23 8.08
CA ARG A 26 -13.21 0.55 7.33
C ARG A 26 -14.59 0.95 7.81
N LYS A 27 -14.81 1.00 9.14
CA LYS A 27 -16.08 1.44 9.73
C LYS A 27 -16.45 2.86 9.31
N MET A 28 -15.45 3.74 9.20
CA MET A 28 -15.64 5.13 8.77
C MET A 28 -16.14 5.24 7.32
N LEU A 29 -15.70 4.33 6.44
CA LEU A 29 -15.96 4.37 5.00
C LEU A 29 -16.94 3.29 4.49
N LYS A 30 -17.60 2.56 5.40
CA LYS A 30 -18.47 1.41 5.08
C LYS A 30 -19.59 1.65 4.07
N ASN A 31 -20.02 2.91 3.89
CA ASN A 31 -21.08 3.28 2.93
C ASN A 31 -20.53 3.69 1.55
N HIS A 32 -19.21 3.79 1.39
CA HIS A 32 -18.54 4.27 0.17
C HIS A 32 -17.64 3.19 -0.45
N ALA A 33 -17.06 2.30 0.37
CA ALA A 33 -16.15 1.27 -0.09
C ALA A 33 -16.30 -0.08 0.64
N GLU A 34 -16.14 -1.15 -0.13
CA GLU A 34 -15.86 -2.51 0.31
C GLU A 34 -14.35 -2.76 0.20
N PHE A 35 -13.75 -3.34 1.25
CA PHE A 35 -12.31 -3.56 1.32
C PHE A 35 -12.00 -5.06 1.31
N VAL A 36 -11.26 -5.50 0.30
CA VAL A 36 -10.88 -6.90 0.08
C VAL A 36 -9.40 -7.07 0.44
N PHE A 37 -9.11 -7.90 1.43
CA PHE A 37 -7.75 -8.12 1.93
C PHE A 37 -7.20 -9.42 1.39
N ILE A 38 -5.95 -9.39 0.94
CA ILE A 38 -5.23 -10.54 0.40
C ILE A 38 -3.90 -10.74 1.14
N ASP A 39 -3.44 -11.97 1.16
CA ASP A 39 -2.12 -12.32 1.67
C ASP A 39 -1.07 -12.08 0.58
N ALA A 40 0.05 -11.52 0.97
CA ALA A 40 1.22 -11.50 0.13
C ALA A 40 1.76 -12.93 -0.06
N PRO A 41 2.40 -13.23 -1.19
CA PRO A 41 2.71 -14.60 -1.60
C PRO A 41 3.89 -15.21 -0.82
N HIS A 42 4.75 -14.40 -0.20
CA HIS A 42 5.96 -14.88 0.46
C HIS A 42 5.79 -15.01 1.96
N SER A 43 6.04 -16.19 2.51
CA SER A 43 6.14 -16.39 3.95
C SER A 43 7.48 -15.86 4.48
N VAL A 44 7.42 -15.05 5.53
CA VAL A 44 8.59 -14.50 6.22
C VAL A 44 9.01 -15.49 7.30
N PRO A 45 10.27 -15.92 7.36
CA PRO A 45 10.75 -16.77 8.43
C PRO A 45 10.54 -16.12 9.80
N ILE A 46 9.79 -16.80 10.64
CA ILE A 46 9.63 -16.46 12.04
C ILE A 46 10.82 -17.13 12.72
N GLY A 47 11.89 -16.39 13.02
CA GLY A 47 13.02 -16.96 13.78
C GLY A 47 12.57 -17.47 15.16
N ASP A 48 13.51 -17.91 16.00
CA ASP A 48 13.23 -18.57 17.30
C ASP A 48 12.42 -17.71 18.32
N GLN A 49 12.22 -16.42 18.05
CA GLN A 49 11.40 -15.52 18.86
C GLN A 49 10.04 -15.28 18.18
N ASN A 50 9.16 -16.29 18.19
CA ASN A 50 7.76 -16.08 17.87
C ASN A 50 7.01 -15.63 19.13
N PRO A 51 6.43 -14.42 19.19
CA PRO A 51 5.39 -14.15 20.17
C PRO A 51 4.24 -15.11 19.90
N GLU A 52 3.82 -15.88 20.91
CA GLU A 52 2.73 -16.84 20.77
C GLU A 52 1.52 -16.23 20.02
N GLY A 53 1.09 -16.86 18.92
CA GLY A 53 -0.16 -16.56 18.24
C GLY A 53 -0.09 -15.82 16.89
N CYS A 54 1.08 -15.70 16.24
CA CYS A 54 1.15 -15.27 14.84
C CYS A 54 1.64 -16.40 13.92
N ASP A 55 0.70 -17.09 13.27
CA ASP A 55 1.00 -18.33 12.55
C ASP A 55 1.62 -18.13 11.16
N GLU A 56 1.53 -16.92 10.58
CA GLU A 56 2.19 -16.67 9.28
C GLU A 56 2.40 -15.16 8.99
N PHE A 57 3.65 -14.71 9.03
CA PHE A 57 4.05 -13.40 8.51
C PHE A 57 4.25 -13.47 7.00
N LYS A 58 3.76 -12.47 6.27
CA LYS A 58 3.88 -12.40 4.81
C LYS A 58 4.64 -11.16 4.33
N SER A 59 5.18 -11.23 3.12
CA SER A 59 5.86 -10.14 2.43
C SER A 59 5.55 -10.11 0.93
N TRP A 60 5.50 -8.91 0.35
CA TRP A 60 5.31 -8.70 -1.09
C TRP A 60 6.58 -8.94 -1.90
N TRP A 61 7.73 -8.61 -1.32
CA TRP A 61 9.04 -8.96 -1.85
C TRP A 61 10.08 -8.90 -0.73
N PHE A 62 11.16 -9.65 -0.87
CA PHE A 62 12.34 -9.53 0.00
C PHE A 62 13.33 -8.55 -0.58
N SER A 63 14.14 -7.91 0.25
CA SER A 63 15.33 -7.14 -0.14
C SER A 63 16.64 -7.82 0.24
N GLU A 64 16.58 -9.07 0.70
CA GLU A 64 17.75 -9.87 1.03
C GLU A 64 17.44 -11.33 0.65
N GLN A 65 18.40 -12.03 0.05
CA GLN A 65 18.24 -13.45 -0.28
C GLN A 65 18.42 -14.35 0.95
N ASP A 66 19.25 -13.95 1.91
CA ASP A 66 19.48 -14.69 3.15
C ASP A 66 19.55 -13.65 4.30
N PRO A 67 18.59 -13.60 5.25
CA PRO A 67 17.60 -14.63 5.61
C PRO A 67 16.17 -14.37 5.08
N ASN A 68 15.98 -13.99 3.80
CA ASN A 68 14.66 -13.56 3.28
C ASN A 68 14.04 -12.43 4.11
N ALA A 69 14.73 -11.28 4.15
CA ALA A 69 14.31 -10.10 4.90
C ALA A 69 13.91 -8.94 3.97
N PHE A 70 13.04 -8.06 4.45
CA PHE A 70 12.71 -6.81 3.77
C PHE A 70 13.13 -5.60 4.62
N TYR A 71 13.82 -4.65 3.98
CA TYR A 71 14.14 -3.34 4.52
C TYR A 71 13.67 -2.26 3.53
N SER A 72 12.94 -1.25 4.02
CA SER A 72 12.40 -0.17 3.19
C SER A 72 13.46 0.66 2.46
N LYS A 73 14.71 0.59 2.91
CA LYS A 73 15.86 1.38 2.44
C LYS A 73 16.98 0.51 1.83
N LYS A 74 16.66 -0.71 1.37
CA LYS A 74 17.67 -1.66 0.90
C LYS A 74 17.26 -2.37 -0.40
N HIS A 75 18.25 -2.68 -1.22
CA HIS A 75 18.15 -3.16 -2.61
C HIS A 75 17.53 -4.57 -2.73
N SER A 76 16.82 -4.88 -3.83
CA SER A 76 16.41 -6.25 -4.20
C SER A 76 16.30 -6.42 -5.70
N SER A 77 16.01 -7.62 -6.20
CA SER A 77 15.63 -7.89 -7.60
C SER A 77 14.39 -8.79 -7.78
N ILE A 78 13.67 -9.14 -6.70
CA ILE A 78 12.61 -10.15 -6.74
C ILE A 78 11.22 -9.52 -6.54
N CYS A 79 10.24 -9.83 -7.38
CA CYS A 79 8.82 -9.50 -7.22
C CYS A 79 7.99 -10.67 -7.77
N ILE A 80 7.68 -11.66 -6.93
CA ILE A 80 7.03 -12.93 -7.33
C ILE A 80 5.64 -12.98 -6.69
N GLY A 81 4.65 -13.59 -7.36
CA GLY A 81 3.35 -13.91 -6.76
C GLY A 81 2.27 -12.80 -6.85
N PHE A 82 2.60 -11.68 -7.50
CA PHE A 82 1.71 -10.53 -7.60
C PHE A 82 0.53 -10.78 -8.55
N GLU A 83 0.80 -11.33 -9.74
CA GLU A 83 -0.21 -11.63 -10.75
C GLU A 83 -1.25 -12.64 -10.24
N GLU A 84 -0.82 -13.66 -9.49
CA GLU A 84 -1.70 -14.70 -8.94
C GLU A 84 -2.67 -14.16 -7.87
N SER A 85 -2.35 -12.99 -7.29
CA SER A 85 -3.11 -12.38 -6.19
C SER A 85 -4.26 -11.48 -6.66
N LEU A 86 -4.34 -11.17 -7.95
CA LEU A 86 -5.34 -10.25 -8.53
C LEU A 86 -6.62 -10.98 -8.93
N LYS A 87 -7.49 -11.26 -7.95
CA LYS A 87 -8.78 -11.89 -8.21
C LYS A 87 -9.93 -10.87 -8.21
N GLY A 88 -10.47 -10.59 -9.39
CA GLY A 88 -11.72 -9.85 -9.59
C GLY A 88 -11.54 -8.39 -10.05
N PRO A 89 -12.58 -7.77 -10.64
CA PRO A 89 -12.53 -6.36 -10.96
C PRO A 89 -12.58 -5.54 -9.66
N PHE A 90 -11.57 -4.71 -9.44
CA PHE A 90 -11.53 -3.72 -8.36
C PHE A 90 -11.57 -2.31 -8.94
N ASP A 91 -12.20 -1.40 -8.21
CA ASP A 91 -12.22 0.01 -8.57
C ASP A 91 -10.90 0.70 -8.19
N GLY A 92 -10.26 0.28 -7.11
CA GLY A 92 -9.03 0.92 -6.64
C GLY A 92 -8.13 -0.02 -5.83
N LEU A 93 -6.90 0.44 -5.64
CA LEU A 93 -5.90 -0.24 -4.80
C LEU A 93 -5.64 0.56 -3.52
N LEU A 94 -5.40 -0.14 -2.43
CA LEU A 94 -4.98 0.42 -1.17
C LEU A 94 -3.77 -0.33 -0.64
N GLY A 95 -2.72 0.38 -0.26
CA GLY A 95 -1.51 -0.23 0.29
C GLY A 95 -1.03 0.46 1.56
N PHE A 96 -0.51 -0.32 2.52
CA PHE A 96 0.14 0.18 3.72
C PHE A 96 1.62 -0.22 3.75
N SER A 97 2.52 0.73 4.03
CA SER A 97 3.96 0.48 4.19
C SER A 97 4.54 -0.25 2.97
N GLN A 98 5.08 -1.46 3.13
CA GLN A 98 5.52 -2.31 2.00
C GLN A 98 4.41 -2.50 0.95
N GLY A 99 3.15 -2.73 1.35
CA GLY A 99 2.02 -2.81 0.43
C GLY A 99 1.73 -1.50 -0.28
N GLY A 100 2.00 -0.35 0.36
CA GLY A 100 1.88 0.97 -0.26
C GLY A 100 2.92 1.20 -1.36
N ALA A 101 4.17 0.85 -1.08
CA ALA A 101 5.24 0.84 -2.07
C ALA A 101 4.93 -0.13 -3.23
N MET A 102 4.33 -1.29 -2.95
CA MET A 102 3.86 -2.22 -3.99
C MET A 102 2.80 -1.58 -4.89
N VAL A 103 1.75 -0.96 -4.31
CA VAL A 103 0.71 -0.25 -5.08
C VAL A 103 1.29 0.85 -5.96
N ALA A 104 2.30 1.59 -5.47
CA ALA A 104 2.98 2.60 -6.29
C ALA A 104 3.74 2.00 -7.48
N LEU A 105 4.39 0.84 -7.32
CA LEU A 105 5.04 0.13 -8.43
C LEU A 105 4.02 -0.33 -9.47
N ILE A 106 2.89 -0.85 -9.03
CA ILE A 106 1.79 -1.30 -9.90
C ILE A 106 1.22 -0.12 -10.70
N ALA A 107 1.00 1.01 -10.03
CA ALA A 107 0.56 2.25 -10.67
C ALA A 107 1.54 2.69 -11.78
N ALA A 108 2.85 2.60 -11.53
CA ALA A 108 3.86 2.89 -12.54
C ALA A 108 3.86 1.89 -13.71
N LEU A 109 3.65 0.60 -13.44
CA LEU A 109 3.54 -0.43 -14.49
C LEU A 109 2.30 -0.23 -15.37
N ILE A 110 1.18 0.18 -14.78
CA ILE A 110 -0.05 0.56 -15.52
C ILE A 110 0.23 1.73 -16.45
N GLN A 111 0.91 2.78 -15.97
CA GLN A 111 1.28 3.93 -16.79
C GLN A 111 2.09 3.51 -18.03
N GLN A 112 2.99 2.53 -17.85
CA GLN A 112 3.83 2.00 -18.92
C GLN A 112 3.14 0.94 -19.79
N GLN A 113 1.85 0.68 -19.60
CA GLN A 113 1.09 -0.36 -20.31
C GLN A 113 1.70 -1.77 -20.14
N LYS A 114 2.39 -2.01 -19.02
CA LYS A 114 3.03 -3.29 -18.69
C LYS A 114 2.19 -4.15 -17.76
N PHE A 115 0.96 -3.73 -17.49
CA PHE A 115 0.04 -4.40 -16.59
C PHE A 115 -1.40 -4.15 -17.05
N ASP A 116 -2.08 -5.22 -17.47
CA ASP A 116 -3.37 -5.16 -18.17
C ASP A 116 -4.57 -5.18 -17.19
N HIS A 117 -4.51 -4.29 -16.19
CA HIS A 117 -5.63 -4.02 -15.30
C HIS A 117 -5.84 -2.53 -15.14
N LYS A 118 -7.12 -2.13 -15.13
CA LYS A 118 -7.52 -0.73 -14.98
C LYS A 118 -8.09 -0.50 -13.59
N PHE A 119 -7.38 0.29 -12.79
CA PHE A 119 -7.90 0.84 -11.54
C PHE A 119 -8.21 2.32 -11.74
N LYS A 120 -9.24 2.81 -11.05
CA LYS A 120 -9.66 4.21 -11.10
C LYS A 120 -8.79 5.11 -10.22
N PHE A 121 -8.29 4.57 -9.11
CA PHE A 121 -7.49 5.31 -8.14
C PHE A 121 -6.63 4.40 -7.26
N THR A 122 -5.69 5.01 -6.52
CA THR A 122 -4.95 4.33 -5.44
C THR A 122 -5.00 5.11 -4.12
N ILE A 123 -4.83 4.41 -2.99
CA ILE A 123 -4.70 4.99 -1.65
C ILE A 123 -3.44 4.42 -0.97
N LEU A 124 -2.50 5.28 -0.61
CA LEU A 124 -1.18 4.91 -0.15
C LEU A 124 -0.94 5.40 1.28
N PHE A 125 -0.89 4.48 2.24
CA PHE A 125 -0.59 4.77 3.64
C PHE A 125 0.88 4.47 3.95
N ALA A 126 1.61 5.47 4.48
CA ALA A 126 3.03 5.33 4.83
C ALA A 126 3.86 4.66 3.72
N ALA A 127 3.56 4.99 2.47
CA ALA A 127 4.25 4.43 1.31
C ALA A 127 5.58 5.14 1.06
N PHE A 128 6.48 4.49 0.34
CA PHE A 128 7.81 4.99 0.01
C PHE A 128 8.21 4.47 -1.36
N GLN A 129 9.12 5.19 -2.01
CA GLN A 129 9.70 4.75 -3.27
C GLN A 129 10.57 3.51 -3.03
N SER A 130 10.42 2.47 -3.85
CA SER A 130 11.30 1.30 -3.79
C SER A 130 12.71 1.69 -4.22
N GLU A 131 13.73 1.37 -3.42
CA GLU A 131 15.15 1.62 -3.71
C GLU A 131 15.80 0.52 -4.56
N ASN A 132 15.01 -0.18 -5.38
CA ASN A 132 15.49 -1.21 -6.28
C ASN A 132 15.87 -0.58 -7.63
N THR A 133 17.08 -0.86 -8.13
CA THR A 133 17.59 -0.37 -9.43
C THR A 133 16.68 -0.74 -10.61
N ALA A 134 16.03 -1.92 -10.57
CA ALA A 134 15.07 -2.32 -11.59
C ALA A 134 13.80 -1.45 -11.57
N HIS A 135 13.45 -0.88 -10.43
CA HIS A 135 12.27 -0.04 -10.23
C HIS A 135 12.55 1.45 -10.48
N GLU A 136 13.81 1.90 -10.47
CA GLU A 136 14.16 3.32 -10.68
C GLU A 136 13.53 3.89 -11.95
N LYS A 137 13.61 3.14 -13.06
CA LYS A 137 13.03 3.52 -14.36
C LYS A 137 11.50 3.55 -14.36
N LEU A 138 10.84 3.00 -13.34
CA LEU A 138 9.39 3.08 -13.21
C LEU A 138 8.95 4.46 -12.70
N TYR A 139 9.80 5.12 -11.92
CA TYR A 139 9.51 6.43 -11.31
C TYR A 139 9.98 7.63 -12.16
N THR A 140 10.60 7.39 -13.32
CA THR A 140 11.05 8.46 -14.22
C THR A 140 9.93 9.03 -15.10
N GLN A 141 8.80 8.33 -15.20
CA GLN A 141 7.60 8.80 -15.88
C GLN A 141 6.56 9.21 -14.85
N ALA A 142 5.77 10.24 -15.18
CA ALA A 142 4.68 10.69 -14.33
C ALA A 142 3.63 9.58 -14.18
N ILE A 143 3.25 9.26 -12.95
CA ILE A 143 2.28 8.22 -12.62
C ILE A 143 0.91 8.90 -12.48
N GLU A 144 0.09 8.84 -13.53
CA GLU A 144 -1.10 9.69 -13.69
C GLU A 144 -2.35 9.16 -12.99
N ILE A 145 -2.34 7.93 -12.47
CA ILE A 145 -3.50 7.41 -11.73
C ILE A 145 -3.79 8.29 -10.50
N PRO A 146 -5.04 8.78 -10.33
CA PRO A 146 -5.42 9.56 -9.16
C PRO A 146 -5.06 8.82 -7.86
N THR A 147 -4.31 9.47 -6.98
CA THR A 147 -3.71 8.81 -5.82
C THR A 147 -3.86 9.64 -4.57
N LEU A 148 -4.39 9.04 -3.51
CA LEU A 148 -4.47 9.63 -2.18
C LEU A 148 -3.31 9.12 -1.32
N PHE A 149 -2.38 9.99 -0.99
CA PHE A 149 -1.31 9.74 -0.03
C PHE A 149 -1.77 10.06 1.39
N VAL A 150 -1.47 9.17 2.33
CA VAL A 150 -1.77 9.35 3.75
C VAL A 150 -0.49 9.18 4.54
N ILE A 151 -0.02 10.27 5.13
CA ILE A 151 1.33 10.41 5.67
C ILE A 151 1.26 10.72 7.17
N GLY A 152 1.93 9.90 7.98
CA GLY A 152 2.07 10.10 9.41
C GLY A 152 3.19 11.08 9.74
N GLN A 153 2.87 12.16 10.45
CA GLN A 153 3.84 13.18 10.83
C GLN A 153 4.83 12.69 11.89
N SER A 154 4.44 11.69 12.68
CA SER A 154 5.26 11.08 13.74
C SER A 154 5.77 9.68 13.35
N ASP A 155 5.75 9.33 12.06
CA ASP A 155 6.19 8.02 11.59
C ASP A 155 7.73 7.93 11.62
N THR A 156 8.25 7.06 12.48
CA THR A 156 9.69 6.80 12.61
C THR A 156 10.17 5.61 11.79
N VAL A 157 9.25 4.80 11.25
CA VAL A 157 9.57 3.64 10.40
C VAL A 157 9.74 4.10 8.96
N ILE A 158 8.77 4.88 8.47
CA ILE A 158 8.80 5.55 7.17
C ILE A 158 8.66 7.05 7.43
N PRO A 159 9.79 7.77 7.62
CA PRO A 159 9.77 9.22 7.75
C PRO A 159 9.02 9.87 6.59
N LYS A 160 8.25 10.93 6.88
CA LYS A 160 7.37 11.60 5.91
C LYS A 160 8.10 11.99 4.61
N GLU A 161 9.38 12.35 4.71
CA GLU A 161 10.20 12.77 3.59
C GLU A 161 10.32 11.67 2.52
N LEU A 162 10.28 10.39 2.92
CA LEU A 162 10.29 9.26 1.98
C LEU A 162 8.95 9.14 1.22
N SER A 163 7.84 9.41 1.90
CA SER A 163 6.52 9.46 1.26
C SER A 163 6.40 10.68 0.35
N GLU A 164 6.87 11.85 0.78
CA GLU A 164 6.86 13.09 -0.01
C GLU A 164 7.73 12.99 -1.25
N LYS A 165 8.88 12.31 -1.16
CA LYS A 165 9.68 11.96 -2.34
C LYS A 165 8.87 11.14 -3.35
N LEU A 166 8.14 10.12 -2.89
CA LEU A 166 7.29 9.32 -3.77
C LEU A 166 6.15 10.15 -4.37
N VAL A 167 5.53 11.06 -3.60
CA VAL A 167 4.46 11.95 -4.08
C VAL A 167 4.91 12.75 -5.31
N SER A 168 6.18 13.16 -5.39
CA SER A 168 6.70 13.92 -6.54
C SER A 168 6.57 13.20 -7.89
N CYS A 169 6.38 11.88 -7.89
CA CYS A 169 6.14 11.08 -9.08
C CYS A 169 4.67 11.09 -9.55
N PHE A 170 3.73 11.63 -8.76
CA PHE A 170 2.28 11.56 -8.98
C PHE A 170 1.69 12.96 -9.18
N PRO A 171 1.51 13.44 -10.43
CA PRO A 171 1.06 14.81 -10.70
C PRO A 171 -0.35 15.13 -10.19
N TYR A 172 -1.18 14.10 -9.99
CA TYR A 172 -2.57 14.23 -9.49
C TYR A 172 -2.72 13.70 -8.06
N ALA A 173 -1.64 13.74 -7.26
CA ALA A 173 -1.67 13.32 -5.88
C ALA A 173 -2.49 14.27 -4.99
N GLU A 174 -3.33 13.69 -4.14
CA GLU A 174 -3.91 14.35 -2.97
C GLU A 174 -3.23 13.84 -1.72
N ILE A 175 -3.02 14.71 -0.72
CA ILE A 175 -2.25 14.37 0.48
C ILE A 175 -3.10 14.61 1.73
N ILE A 176 -3.13 13.62 2.63
CA ILE A 176 -3.65 13.72 3.98
C ILE A 176 -2.49 13.51 4.96
N TYR A 177 -2.21 14.52 5.77
CA TYR A 177 -1.32 14.37 6.92
C TYR A 177 -2.10 13.97 8.17
N HIS A 178 -1.51 13.14 9.02
CA HIS A 178 -2.05 12.87 10.36
C HIS A 178 -0.96 12.88 11.43
N ILE A 179 -1.33 13.20 12.67
CA ILE A 179 -0.38 13.31 13.78
C ILE A 179 0.21 11.97 14.25
N GLY A 180 -0.43 10.84 13.90
CA GLY A 180 0.02 9.49 14.27
C GLY A 180 1.35 9.07 13.64
N GLY A 181 1.88 7.94 14.11
CA GLY A 181 3.08 7.29 13.58
C GLY A 181 2.80 6.30 12.44
N HIS A 182 3.48 5.15 12.43
CA HIS A 182 3.35 4.12 11.39
C HIS A 182 2.04 3.34 11.46
N CYS A 183 0.92 3.95 11.07
CA CYS A 183 -0.40 3.34 11.15
C CYS A 183 -1.37 3.86 10.07
N VAL A 184 -2.50 3.16 9.93
CA VAL A 184 -3.65 3.67 9.17
C VAL A 184 -4.50 4.52 10.13
N PRO A 185 -4.76 5.81 9.83
CA PRO A 185 -5.52 6.67 10.70
C PRO A 185 -6.98 6.20 10.79
N SER A 186 -7.47 6.07 12.01
CA SER A 186 -8.88 5.76 12.32
C SER A 186 -9.66 6.96 12.86
N SER A 187 -9.03 8.13 12.96
CA SER A 187 -9.63 9.36 13.45
C SER A 187 -10.71 9.88 12.49
N SER A 188 -11.82 10.37 13.04
CA SER A 188 -12.86 11.03 12.27
C SER A 188 -12.43 12.36 11.67
N SER A 189 -11.31 12.96 12.13
CA SER A 189 -10.80 14.24 11.61
C SER A 189 -10.56 14.22 10.10
N ASN A 190 -10.12 13.06 9.57
CA ASN A 190 -9.75 12.92 8.16
C ASN A 190 -10.88 12.31 7.33
N LYS A 191 -12.03 11.99 7.96
CA LYS A 191 -13.15 11.29 7.33
C LYS A 191 -13.65 12.01 6.08
N LYS A 192 -13.78 13.34 6.15
CA LYS A 192 -14.29 14.15 5.04
C LYS A 192 -13.37 14.04 3.82
N GLN A 193 -12.06 14.17 4.02
CA GLN A 193 -11.08 14.08 2.92
C GLN A 193 -11.10 12.70 2.24
N PHE A 194 -11.21 11.61 3.02
CA PHE A 194 -11.38 10.28 2.43
C PHE A 194 -12.66 10.15 1.60
N ILE A 195 -13.77 10.64 2.11
CA ILE A 195 -15.06 10.59 1.40
C ILE A 195 -15.02 11.46 0.14
N ASP A 196 -14.50 12.68 0.24
CA ASP A 196 -14.37 13.60 -0.90
C ASP A 196 -13.52 12.99 -2.01
N PHE A 197 -12.43 12.29 -1.66
CA PHE A 197 -11.62 11.56 -2.63
C PHE A 197 -12.41 10.42 -3.29
N LEU A 198 -13.04 9.55 -2.51
CA LEU A 198 -13.79 8.40 -3.04
C LEU A 198 -14.98 8.82 -3.91
N ASN A 199 -15.68 9.90 -3.55
CA ASN A 199 -16.84 10.40 -4.29
C ASN A 199 -16.51 10.83 -5.72
N LYS A 200 -15.25 11.11 -6.05
CA LYS A 200 -14.81 11.39 -7.43
C LYS A 200 -14.97 10.19 -8.37
N PHE A 201 -15.13 8.99 -7.80
CA PHE A 201 -15.17 7.72 -8.54
C PHE A 201 -16.49 6.96 -8.36
N ILE A 202 -17.41 7.50 -7.56
CA ILE A 202 -18.76 6.99 -7.36
C ILE A 202 -19.67 7.75 -8.32
N ASN A 203 -20.10 7.08 -9.40
CA ASN A 203 -21.24 7.50 -10.20
C ASN A 203 -22.55 7.01 -9.56
#